data_AF-A0A3P5XYN1-F1
#
_entry.id   AF-A0A3P5XYN1-F1
#
_cell.length_a   1.000
_cell.length_b   1.000
_cell.length_c   1.000
_cell.angle_alpha   90.00
_cell.angle_beta   90.00
_cell.angle_gamma   90.00
#
_symmetry.space_group_name_H-M   'P 1'
#
loop_
_entity.id
_entity.type
_entity.pdbx_description
1 polymer ?
#
loop_
_entity_poly.entity_id
_entity_poly.type
_entity_poly.pdbx_seq_one_letter_code
_entity_poly.pdbx_strand_id
1 'polypeptide(L)'
;MISRPVPKLSRIIEEEMYVGSTAATGKGERSSAHYIMGWSFSSGGEHPVATKLNLSDLPRPPTNTSEKSAYSSKEIGLIVAVSAVTLILIALLAYFFIYKKRGETLEDWEVNHPPQNEIQRAAFCN
;
A
#
# COMPACT_ATOMS: atom_id res chain seq x y z
N MET A 1 -29.98 0.69 -8.18
CA MET A 1 -30.92 1.00 -7.09
C MET A 1 -31.05 -0.23 -6.21
N ILE A 2 -30.93 -0.07 -4.89
CA ILE A 2 -31.12 -1.17 -3.93
C ILE A 2 -32.51 -0.99 -3.33
N SER A 3 -33.37 -2.01 -3.41
CA SER A 3 -34.67 -2.05 -2.75
C SER A 3 -34.84 -3.41 -2.09
N ARG A 4 -35.27 -3.43 -0.83
CA ARG A 4 -35.54 -4.67 -0.07
C ARG A 4 -36.87 -4.53 0.67
N PRO A 5 -37.75 -5.53 0.61
CA PRO A 5 -39.00 -5.50 1.37
C PRO A 5 -38.67 -5.64 2.86
N VAL A 6 -39.13 -4.67 3.66
CA VAL A 6 -39.11 -4.75 5.12
C VAL A 6 -40.52 -5.15 5.57
N PRO A 7 -40.69 -6.30 6.26
CA PRO A 7 -41.99 -6.69 6.81
C PRO A 7 -42.51 -5.63 7.78
N LYS A 8 -43.84 -5.56 7.98
CA LYS A 8 -44.57 -4.63 8.86
C LYS A 8 -43.68 -3.73 9.74
N LEU A 9 -43.36 -2.53 9.22
CA LEU A 9 -42.47 -1.58 9.88
C LEU A 9 -42.97 -1.22 11.30
N SER A 10 -44.29 -1.20 11.51
CA SER A 10 -44.94 -0.99 12.80
C SER A 10 -44.62 -2.01 13.89
N ARG A 11 -43.94 -3.13 13.56
CA ARG A 11 -43.42 -4.09 14.56
C ARG A 11 -41.96 -3.85 14.92
N ILE A 12 -41.27 -2.98 14.20
CA ILE A 12 -39.83 -2.74 14.28
C ILE A 12 -39.55 -1.36 14.88
N ILE A 13 -40.38 -0.37 14.53
CA ILE A 13 -40.28 0.99 15.01
C ILE A 13 -41.39 1.31 16.01
N GLU A 14 -41.13 2.27 16.88
CA GLU A 14 -42.12 2.84 17.79
C GLU A 14 -42.98 3.89 17.07
N GLU A 15 -44.03 4.36 17.77
CA GLU A 15 -44.94 5.39 17.24
C GLU A 15 -44.23 6.73 17.00
N GLU A 16 -43.30 7.08 17.90
CA GLU A 16 -42.44 8.26 17.78
C GLU A 16 -41.00 7.83 17.58
N MET A 17 -40.34 8.35 16.54
CA MET A 17 -38.99 7.95 16.15
C MET A 17 -38.16 9.17 15.75
N TYR A 18 -36.86 9.06 15.97
CA TYR A 18 -35.89 10.07 15.56
C TYR A 18 -35.10 9.59 14.34
N VAL A 19 -34.92 10.49 13.37
CA VAL A 19 -34.11 10.23 12.18
C VAL A 19 -32.89 11.14 12.22
N GLY A 20 -31.73 10.58 11.92
CA GLY A 20 -30.46 11.28 11.95
C GLY A 20 -29.42 10.55 11.12
N SER A 21 -28.30 11.22 10.90
CA SER A 21 -27.12 10.61 10.28
C SER A 21 -26.05 10.39 11.35
N THR A 22 -25.34 9.27 11.25
CA THR A 22 -24.21 8.94 12.12
C THR A 22 -23.00 8.58 11.28
N ALA A 23 -21.81 8.89 11.78
CA ALA A 23 -20.54 8.55 11.17
C ALA A 23 -19.54 8.17 12.27
N ALA A 24 -18.64 7.25 11.95
CA ALA A 24 -17.65 6.76 12.90
C ALA A 24 -16.29 6.61 12.21
N THR A 25 -15.23 6.95 12.95
CA THR A 25 -13.84 6.80 12.50
C THR A 25 -13.20 5.66 13.29
N GLY A 26 -12.60 4.70 12.58
CA GLY A 26 -11.92 3.55 13.20
C GLY A 26 -10.54 3.92 13.77
N LYS A 27 -10.06 3.15 14.75
CA LYS A 27 -8.65 3.20 15.19
C LYS A 27 -7.76 2.62 14.10
N GLY A 28 -6.68 3.32 13.76
CA GLY A 28 -5.53 2.72 13.06
C GLY A 28 -5.16 3.41 11.76
N GLU A 29 -6.10 3.71 10.86
CA GLU A 29 -5.73 4.24 9.55
C GLU A 29 -6.83 5.13 8.99
N ARG A 30 -6.45 6.37 8.64
CA ARG A 30 -7.26 7.37 7.92
C ARG A 30 -8.35 8.01 8.79
N SER A 31 -7.97 9.11 9.45
CA SER A 31 -8.92 10.11 9.91
C SER A 31 -9.78 10.53 8.71
N SER A 32 -11.07 10.21 8.74
CA SER A 32 -12.04 10.66 7.75
C SER A 32 -12.91 11.73 8.38
N ALA A 33 -13.07 12.85 7.68
CA ALA A 33 -13.96 13.91 8.09
C ALA A 33 -15.31 13.71 7.38
N HIS A 34 -16.38 13.61 8.17
CA HIS A 34 -17.74 13.37 7.68
C HIS A 34 -18.58 14.63 7.82
N TYR A 35 -18.80 15.36 6.72
CA TYR A 35 -19.57 16.59 6.70
C TYR A 35 -20.94 16.40 6.03
N ILE A 36 -21.99 16.84 6.70
CA ILE A 36 -23.35 16.90 6.15
C ILE A 36 -23.62 18.38 5.87
N MET A 37 -23.57 18.76 4.60
CA MET A 37 -23.76 20.16 4.21
C MET A 37 -25.23 20.58 4.25
N GLY A 38 -26.15 19.64 4.01
CA GLY A 38 -27.56 19.85 4.24
C GLY A 38 -28.36 18.55 4.09
N TRP A 39 -29.56 18.55 4.67
CA TRP A 39 -30.48 17.43 4.68
C TRP A 39 -31.92 17.95 4.67
N SER A 40 -32.84 17.21 4.06
CA SER A 40 -34.28 17.45 4.21
C SER A 40 -34.99 16.11 4.34
N PHE A 41 -35.98 16.06 5.24
CA PHE A 41 -36.70 14.84 5.58
C PHE A 41 -38.19 15.15 5.73
N SER A 42 -39.04 14.21 5.30
CA SER A 42 -40.48 14.25 5.51
C SER A 42 -40.97 12.82 5.71
N SER A 43 -41.71 12.59 6.80
CA SER A 43 -42.45 11.37 7.04
C SER A 43 -43.88 11.55 6.51
N GLY A 44 -44.38 10.56 5.77
CA GLY A 44 -45.67 10.58 5.07
C GLY A 44 -46.85 11.03 5.92
N GLY A 45 -47.34 12.26 5.72
CA GLY A 45 -48.63 12.80 6.20
C GLY A 45 -49.49 13.30 5.03
N GLU A 46 -50.51 14.13 5.26
CA GLU A 46 -51.40 14.65 4.20
C GLU A 46 -50.66 15.47 3.11
N HIS A 47 -49.50 16.05 3.44
CA HIS A 47 -48.64 16.78 2.51
C HIS A 47 -47.15 16.49 2.74
N PRO A 48 -46.63 15.31 2.38
CA PRO A 48 -45.26 14.92 2.69
C PRO A 48 -44.32 15.28 1.55
N VAL A 49 -43.91 16.54 1.50
CA VAL A 49 -42.84 16.98 0.61
C VAL A 49 -41.75 17.60 1.46
N ALA A 50 -40.60 16.93 1.53
CA ALA A 50 -39.43 17.54 2.13
C ALA A 50 -39.04 18.78 1.32
N THR A 51 -38.80 19.90 2.00
CA THR A 51 -38.36 21.13 1.35
C THR A 51 -37.14 20.85 0.47
N LYS A 52 -37.18 21.34 -0.78
CA LYS A 52 -36.07 21.16 -1.71
C LYS A 52 -34.84 21.88 -1.16
N LEU A 53 -33.78 21.12 -0.93
CA LEU A 53 -32.51 21.68 -0.50
C LEU A 53 -31.84 22.35 -1.72
N ASN A 54 -31.61 23.66 -1.62
CA ASN A 54 -30.90 24.39 -2.64
C ASN A 54 -29.39 24.24 -2.43
N LEU A 55 -28.71 23.60 -3.37
CA LEU A 55 -27.27 23.33 -3.27
C LEU A 55 -26.43 24.61 -3.26
N SER A 56 -26.93 25.70 -3.85
CA SER A 56 -26.24 26.99 -3.89
C SER A 56 -26.21 27.69 -2.53
N ASP A 57 -27.15 27.37 -1.64
CA ASP A 57 -27.26 27.97 -0.31
C ASP A 57 -26.43 27.20 0.74
N LEU A 58 -25.87 26.04 0.37
CA LEU A 58 -25.09 25.21 1.27
C LEU A 58 -23.69 25.79 1.49
N PRO A 59 -23.19 25.80 2.75
CA PRO A 59 -21.82 26.18 3.00
C PRO A 59 -20.87 25.20 2.32
N ARG A 60 -19.74 25.72 1.83
CA ARG A 60 -18.69 24.85 1.30
C ARG A 60 -18.10 24.01 2.43
N PRO A 61 -17.80 22.72 2.18
CA PRO A 61 -17.15 21.90 3.19
C PRO A 61 -15.76 22.47 3.44
N PRO A 62 -15.25 22.38 4.68
CA PRO A 62 -13.89 22.81 4.96
C PRO A 62 -12.92 21.99 4.10
N THR A 63 -11.89 22.66 3.59
CA THR A 63 -10.82 21.98 2.87
C THR A 63 -10.17 21.01 3.83
N ASN A 64 -10.17 19.72 3.49
CA ASN A 64 -9.44 18.71 4.24
C ASN A 64 -7.94 18.96 4.07
N THR A 65 -7.38 19.86 4.89
CA THR A 65 -5.94 20.12 5.00
C THR A 65 -5.22 19.04 5.81
N SER A 66 -5.86 17.89 6.04
CA SER A 66 -5.16 16.71 6.53
C SER A 66 -4.18 16.30 5.43
N GLU A 67 -2.98 16.85 5.48
CA GLU A 67 -1.80 16.32 4.82
C GLU A 67 -1.77 14.83 5.18
N LYS A 68 -2.22 14.01 4.24
CA LYS A 68 -2.12 12.57 4.31
C LYS A 68 -0.63 12.25 4.19
N SER A 69 0.13 12.36 5.28
CA SER A 69 1.21 11.39 5.46
C SER A 69 0.48 10.08 5.72
N ALA A 70 0.20 9.35 4.62
CA ALA A 70 -0.43 8.04 4.65
C ALA A 70 0.40 7.01 5.45
N TYR A 71 1.60 7.40 5.86
CA TYR A 71 2.52 6.62 6.65
C TYR A 71 2.86 7.37 7.92
N SER A 72 2.75 6.69 9.07
CA SER A 72 3.33 7.24 10.30
C SER A 72 4.86 7.37 10.11
N SER A 73 5.49 8.32 10.80
CA SER A 73 6.96 8.49 10.75
C SER A 73 7.71 7.19 11.07
N LYS A 74 7.09 6.29 11.85
CA LYS A 74 7.60 4.96 12.17
C LYS A 74 7.55 4.00 10.99
N GLU A 75 6.48 4.02 10.19
CA GLU A 75 6.38 3.20 8.97
C GLU A 75 7.40 3.61 7.92
N ILE A 76 7.61 4.92 7.74
CA ILE A 76 8.67 5.44 6.86
C ILE A 76 10.03 4.99 7.36
N GLY A 77 10.31 5.12 8.66
CA GLY A 77 11.56 4.65 9.27
C GLY A 77 11.80 3.15 9.07
N LEU A 78 10.76 2.33 9.21
CA LEU A 78 10.85 0.88 9.00
C LEU A 78 11.14 0.54 7.53
N ILE A 79 10.46 1.19 6.58
CA ILE A 79 10.67 0.98 5.14
C ILE A 79 12.11 1.36 4.75
N VAL A 80 12.60 2.49 5.26
CA VAL A 80 13.98 2.94 5.02
C VAL A 80 14.99 1.96 5.64
N ALA A 81 14.78 1.49 6.86
CA ALA A 81 15.66 0.52 7.49
C ALA A 81 15.71 -0.82 6.72
N VAL A 82 14.56 -1.36 6.33
CA VAL A 82 14.47 -2.63 5.58
C VAL A 82 15.12 -2.50 4.20
N SER A 83 14.89 -1.39 3.50
CA SER A 83 15.53 -1.13 2.20
C SER A 83 17.05 -1.02 2.31
N ALA A 84 17.58 -0.34 3.34
CA ALA A 84 19.03 -0.25 3.55
C ALA A 84 19.67 -1.62 3.80
N VAL A 85 19.06 -2.44 4.66
CA VAL A 85 19.55 -3.79 4.97
C VAL A 85 19.54 -4.69 3.74
N THR A 86 18.48 -4.66 2.94
CA THR A 86 18.38 -5.48 1.73
C THR A 86 19.44 -5.10 0.69
N LEU A 87 19.71 -3.80 0.49
CA LEU A 87 20.78 -3.33 -0.40
C LEU A 87 22.16 -3.79 0.06
N ILE A 88 22.46 -3.74 1.36
CA ILE A 88 23.74 -4.22 1.91
C ILE A 88 23.90 -5.72 1.67
N LEU A 89 22.85 -6.51 1.93
CA LEU A 89 22.88 -7.95 1.70
C LEU A 89 23.12 -8.30 0.22
N ILE A 90 22.45 -7.61 -0.71
CA ILE A 90 22.65 -7.81 -2.14
C ILE A 90 24.08 -7.48 -2.55
N ALA A 91 24.65 -6.38 -2.03
CA ALA A 91 26.03 -5.98 -2.32
C ALA A 91 27.04 -7.03 -1.81
N LEU A 92 26.84 -7.54 -0.59
CA LEU A 92 27.70 -8.58 -0.01
C LEU A 92 27.62 -9.89 -0.81
N LEU A 93 26.41 -10.32 -1.19
CA LEU A 93 26.21 -11.51 -2.00
C LEU A 93 26.86 -11.37 -3.39
N ALA A 94 26.69 -10.20 -4.03
CA ALA A 94 27.32 -9.92 -5.32
C ALA A 94 28.85 -9.93 -5.20
N TYR A 95 29.40 -9.30 -4.16
CA TYR A 95 30.83 -9.30 -3.89
C TYR A 95 31.37 -10.73 -3.68
N PHE A 96 30.70 -11.51 -2.83
CA PHE A 96 31.08 -12.89 -2.55
C PHE A 96 31.01 -13.76 -3.81
N PHE A 97 29.97 -13.60 -4.63
CA PHE A 97 29.82 -14.34 -5.87
C PHE A 97 30.92 -14.01 -6.89
N ILE A 98 31.27 -12.72 -7.03
CA ILE A 98 32.39 -12.28 -7.89
C ILE A 98 33.72 -12.81 -7.35
N TYR A 99 33.93 -12.75 -6.03
CA TYR A 99 35.16 -13.24 -5.40
C TYR A 99 35.29 -14.76 -5.58
N LYS A 100 34.24 -15.54 -5.33
CA LYS A 100 34.23 -16.99 -5.54
C LYS A 100 34.47 -17.34 -7.01
N LYS A 101 33.81 -16.65 -7.94
CA LYS A 101 34.02 -16.85 -9.38
C LYS A 101 35.46 -16.51 -9.82
N ARG A 102 36.07 -15.48 -9.24
CA ARG A 102 37.48 -15.15 -9.47
C ARG A 102 38.44 -16.15 -8.81
N GLY A 103 38.08 -16.69 -7.65
CA GLY A 103 38.80 -17.74 -6.95
C GLY A 103 38.76 -19.09 -7.69
N GLU A 104 37.62 -19.43 -8.31
CA GLU A 104 37.48 -20.62 -9.17
C GLU A 104 38.26 -20.50 -10.49
N THR A 105 38.57 -19.28 -10.97
CA THR A 105 39.53 -19.06 -12.07
C THR A 105 40.99 -18.92 -11.62
N LEU A 106 41.26 -18.97 -10.30
CA LEU A 106 42.60 -18.97 -9.71
C LEU A 106 42.98 -20.38 -9.24
N GLU A 107 42.53 -21.40 -9.95
CA GLU A 107 43.20 -22.69 -9.91
C GLU A 107 44.54 -22.56 -10.67
N ASP A 108 45.54 -22.07 -9.95
CA ASP A 108 46.92 -21.76 -10.37
C ASP A 108 47.73 -22.99 -10.85
N TRP A 109 47.06 -24.14 -11.05
CA TRP A 109 47.67 -25.40 -11.46
C TRP A 109 47.56 -25.67 -12.98
N GLU A 110 46.67 -24.99 -13.72
CA GLU A 110 46.56 -25.17 -15.19
C GLU A 110 47.54 -24.30 -16.01
N VAL A 111 48.13 -23.26 -15.42
CA VAL A 111 48.98 -22.30 -16.17
C VAL A 111 50.41 -22.83 -16.41
N ASN A 112 50.88 -23.83 -15.66
CA ASN A 112 52.28 -24.26 -15.68
C ASN A 112 52.56 -25.64 -16.31
N HIS A 113 51.59 -26.29 -16.95
CA HIS A 113 51.83 -27.55 -17.66
C HIS A 113 51.65 -27.37 -19.17
N PRO A 114 52.70 -26.97 -19.92
CA PRO A 114 52.68 -27.19 -21.36
C PRO A 114 52.53 -28.69 -21.63
N PRO A 115 51.71 -29.11 -22.62
CA PRO A 115 51.56 -30.52 -22.96
C PRO A 115 52.94 -31.11 -23.25
N GLN A 116 53.31 -32.18 -22.54
CA GLN A 116 54.62 -32.86 -22.61
C GLN A 116 55.02 -33.33 -24.03
N ASN A 117 54.08 -33.24 -24.96
CA ASN A 117 54.17 -33.66 -26.35
C ASN A 117 55.07 -32.73 -27.20
N GLU A 118 55.34 -31.50 -26.73
CA GLU A 118 56.09 -30.51 -27.52
C GLU A 118 57.59 -30.47 -27.18
N ILE A 119 57.99 -30.95 -25.99
CA ILE A 119 59.39 -30.97 -25.55
C ILE A 119 60.19 -32.10 -26.26
N GLN A 120 59.53 -33.19 -26.65
CA GLN A 120 60.20 -34.30 -27.36
C GLN A 120 60.49 -34.01 -28.84
N ARG A 121 59.83 -33.03 -29.46
CA ARG A 121 60.09 -32.66 -30.87
C ARG A 121 61.30 -31.76 -31.04
N ALA A 122 61.67 -30.97 -30.03
CA ALA A 122 62.84 -30.10 -30.09
C ALA A 122 64.17 -30.85 -29.85
N ALA A 123 64.15 -32.00 -29.17
CA ALA A 123 65.35 -32.79 -28.88
C ALA A 123 65.83 -33.69 -30.05
N PHE A 124 65.04 -33.82 -31.13
CA PHE A 124 65.35 -34.66 -32.29
C PHE A 124 65.79 -33.89 -33.54
N CYS A 125 65.97 -32.56 -33.45
CA CYS A 125 66.40 -31.71 -34.56
C CYS A 125 67.79 -31.05 -34.35
N ASN A 126 68.70 -31.71 -33.62
CA ASN A 126 70.10 -31.28 -33.54
C ASN A 126 71.04 -32.42 -33.94
#